data_AF-A0A536S334-F1
#
_entry.id   AF-A0A536S334-F1
#
_cell.length_a   1.000
_cell.length_b   1.000
_cell.length_c   1.000
_cell.angle_alpha   90.00
_cell.angle_beta   90.00
_cell.angle_gamma   90.00
#
_symmetry.space_group_name_H-M   'P 1'
#
loop_
_entity.id
_entity.type
_entity.pdbx_description
1 polymer ?
#
loop_
_entity_poly.entity_id
_entity_poly.type
_entity_poly.pdbx_seq_one_letter_code
_entity_poly.pdbx_strand_id
1 'polypeptide(L)' 'MSAALISARRPDEVARKVEQLLRQGHLRFVIATIDHGGMLDLERLGAARYAAGLQSVVELEETAPVAVAAAR' A
#
# COMPACT_ATOMS: atom_id res chain seq x y z
N MET A 1 12.28 9.83 -6.90
CA MET A 1 12.06 8.39 -7.08
C MET A 1 10.56 8.13 -6.96
N SER A 2 9.97 7.42 -7.92
CA SER A 2 8.53 7.08 -7.91
C SER A 2 8.24 5.95 -6.93
N ALA A 3 7.08 5.97 -6.28
CA ALA A 3 6.64 4.88 -5.42
C ALA A 3 6.08 3.72 -6.26
N ALA A 4 6.34 2.49 -5.82
CA ALA A 4 5.78 1.29 -6.46
C ALA A 4 4.37 1.02 -5.90
N LEU A 5 3.36 1.05 -6.78
CA LEU A 5 2.00 0.68 -6.44
C LEU A 5 1.84 -0.84 -6.35
N ILE A 6 1.24 -1.33 -5.25
CA ILE A 6 0.99 -2.74 -5.00
C ILE A 6 -0.51 -2.97 -4.87
N SER A 7 -1.08 -3.72 -5.81
CA SER A 7 -2.51 -4.08 -5.87
C SER A 7 -2.80 -5.54 -5.50
N ALA A 8 -1.80 -6.28 -5.01
CA ALA A 8 -1.97 -7.65 -4.52
C ALA A 8 -3.01 -7.68 -3.39
N ARG A 9 -3.93 -8.65 -3.43
CA ARG A 9 -5.13 -8.66 -2.57
C ARG A 9 -4.90 -9.29 -1.21
N ARG A 10 -3.96 -10.24 -1.11
CA ARG A 10 -3.70 -10.95 0.14
C ARG A 10 -2.47 -10.39 0.85
N PRO A 11 -2.45 -10.34 2.20
CA PRO A 11 -1.28 -9.85 2.94
C PRO A 11 0.03 -10.58 2.60
N ASP A 12 -0.02 -11.90 2.38
CA ASP A 12 1.17 -12.71 2.05
C ASP A 12 1.71 -12.40 0.64
N GLU A 13 0.83 -12.15 -0.31
CA GLU A 13 1.22 -11.71 -1.66
C GLU A 13 1.83 -10.30 -1.64
N VAL A 14 1.28 -9.40 -0.82
CA VAL A 14 1.82 -8.05 -0.62
C VAL A 14 3.26 -8.12 -0.08
N ALA A 15 3.50 -8.92 0.96
CA ALA A 15 4.84 -9.09 1.53
C ALA A 15 5.84 -9.60 0.48
N ARG A 16 5.48 -10.67 -0.26
CA ARG A 16 6.34 -11.23 -1.33
C ARG A 16 6.64 -10.20 -2.41
N LYS A 17 5.66 -9.36 -2.76
CA LYS A 17 5.84 -8.33 -3.78
C LYS A 17 6.78 -7.22 -3.31
N VAL A 18 6.65 -6.79 -2.05
CA VAL A 18 7.57 -5.82 -1.43
C VAL A 18 9.00 -6.37 -1.44
N GLU A 19 9.22 -7.60 -1.00
CA GLU A 19 10.57 -8.20 -1.01
C GLU A 19 11.17 -8.28 -2.41
N GLN A 20 10.36 -8.63 -3.42
CA GLN A 20 10.80 -8.65 -4.81
C GLN A 20 11.28 -7.26 -5.26
N LEU A 21 10.49 -6.22 -4.97
CA LEU A 21 10.79 -4.85 -5.38
C LEU A 21 11.96 -4.24 -4.57
N LEU A 22 12.10 -4.61 -3.29
CA LEU A 22 13.27 -4.26 -2.48
C LEU A 22 14.56 -4.79 -3.13
N ARG A 23 14.57 -6.04 -3.58
CA ARG A 23 15.71 -6.63 -4.31
C ARG A 23 16.03 -5.90 -5.62
N GLN A 24 15.06 -5.15 -6.15
CA GLN A 24 15.21 -4.32 -7.35
C GLN A 24 15.59 -2.86 -7.03
N GLY A 25 15.77 -2.51 -5.74
CA GLY A 25 16.20 -1.18 -5.30
C GLY A 25 15.08 -0.18 -5.01
N HIS A 26 13.81 -0.62 -5.00
CA HIS A 26 12.71 0.25 -4.61
C HIS A 26 12.68 0.43 -3.08
N LEU A 27 12.45 1.67 -2.61
CA LEU A 27 12.36 2.00 -1.17
C LEU A 27 11.05 2.70 -0.79
N ARG A 28 10.13 2.90 -1.74
CA ARG A 28 8.84 3.58 -1.54
C ARG A 28 7.72 2.74 -2.13
N PHE A 29 6.71 2.43 -1.32
CA PHE A 29 5.61 1.54 -1.67
C PHE A 29 4.28 2.18 -1.31
N VAL A 30 3.30 2.05 -2.21
CA VAL A 30 1.92 2.44 -1.96
C VAL A 30 1.04 1.20 -2.09
N ILE A 31 0.25 0.91 -1.05
CA ILE A 31 -0.70 -0.19 -1.05
C ILE A 31 -2.03 0.33 -1.57
N ALA A 32 -2.50 -0.21 -2.70
CA ALA A 32 -3.79 0.18 -3.26
C ALA A 32 -4.92 -0.20 -2.30
N THR A 33 -5.83 0.73 -2.04
CA THR A 33 -6.96 0.54 -1.12
C THR A 33 -8.03 -0.33 -1.79
N ILE A 34 -8.49 -1.40 -1.11
CA ILE A 34 -9.54 -2.29 -1.64
C ILE A 34 -10.73 -2.46 -0.69
N ASP A 35 -10.59 -2.03 0.56
CA ASP A 35 -11.59 -2.13 1.63
C ASP A 35 -11.79 -0.77 2.31
N HIS A 36 -11.55 0.33 1.58
CA HIS A 36 -11.70 1.71 2.06
C HIS A 36 -10.95 2.00 3.38
N GLY A 37 -9.78 1.40 3.58
CA GLY A 37 -9.01 1.54 4.82
C GLY A 37 -9.48 0.62 5.96
N GLY A 38 -10.35 -0.34 5.65
CA GLY A 38 -10.81 -1.38 6.55
C GLY A 38 -9.73 -2.40 6.95
N MET A 39 -10.14 -3.43 7.68
CA MET A 39 -9.22 -4.39 8.30
C MET A 39 -8.28 -5.03 7.28
N LEU A 40 -8.79 -5.38 6.10
CA LEU A 40 -7.98 -6.02 5.07
C LEU A 40 -6.87 -5.08 4.55
N ASP A 41 -7.15 -3.79 4.41
CA ASP A 41 -6.15 -2.81 4.01
C ASP A 41 -5.10 -2.61 5.11
N LEU A 42 -5.48 -2.63 6.39
CA LEU A 42 -4.55 -2.54 7.51
C LEU A 42 -3.66 -3.78 7.63
N GLU A 43 -4.20 -4.98 7.42
CA GLU A 43 -3.42 -6.23 7.39
C GLU A 43 -2.40 -6.21 6.24
N ARG A 44 -2.82 -5.78 5.05
CA ARG A 44 -1.93 -5.63 3.89
C ARG A 44 -0.85 -4.58 4.13
N LEU A 45 -1.22 -3.44 4.72
CA LEU A 45 -0.27 -2.38 5.09
C LEU A 45 0.74 -2.86 6.14
N GLY A 46 0.29 -3.63 7.13
CA GLY A 46 1.15 -4.26 8.14
C GLY A 46 2.15 -5.24 7.53
N ALA A 47 1.66 -6.13 6.66
CA ALA A 47 2.51 -7.10 5.95
C ALA A 47 3.55 -6.40 5.07
N ALA A 48 3.15 -5.34 4.37
CA ALA A 48 4.06 -4.53 3.57
C ALA A 48 5.16 -3.87 4.42
N ARG A 49 4.80 -3.24 5.54
CA ARG A 49 5.76 -2.59 6.45
C ARG A 49 6.74 -3.58 7.07
N TYR A 50 6.25 -4.76 7.45
CA TYR A 50 7.09 -5.83 7.97
C TYR A 50 8.13 -6.27 6.92
N ALA A 51 7.69 -6.53 5.69
CA ALA A 51 8.57 -6.94 4.60
C ALA A 51 9.53 -5.82 4.15
N ALA A 52 9.10 -4.56 4.19
CA ALA A 52 9.85 -3.41 3.68
C ALA A 52 11.03 -3.01 4.59
N GLY A 53 10.94 -3.32 5.89
CA GLY A 53 11.91 -2.91 6.90
C GLY A 53 11.93 -1.41 7.18
N LEU A 54 12.79 -0.99 8.11
CA LEU A 54 12.82 0.38 8.65
C LEU A 54 13.32 1.46 7.68
N GLN A 55 14.01 1.07 6.61
CA GLN A 55 14.62 2.00 5.65
C GLN A 55 13.68 2.39 4.50
N SER A 56 12.48 1.81 4.48
CA SER A 56 11.50 1.98 3.40
C SER A 56 10.31 2.80 3.86
N VAL A 57 9.68 3.52 2.92
CA VAL A 57 8.40 4.20 3.15
C VAL A 57 7.28 3.33 2.60
N VAL A 58 6.26 3.08 3.43
CA VAL A 58 5.08 2.30 3.06
C VAL A 58 3.82 3.03 3.52
N GLU A 59 3.01 3.40 2.53
CA GLU A 59 1.78 4.16 2.69
C GLU A 59 0.60 3.37 2.13
N LEU A 60 -0.60 3.62 2.68
CA LEU A 60 -1.85 3.18 2.08
C LEU A 60 -2.31 4.29 1.12
N GLU A 61 -2.80 3.90 -0.06
CA GLU A 61 -3.34 4.85 -1.03
C GLU A 61 -4.50 5.64 -0.41
N GLU A 62 -4.34 6.96 -0.32
CA GLU A 62 -5.42 7.83 0.15
C GLU A 62 -6.60 7.71 -0.79
N THR A 63 -7.76 7.30 -0.26
CA THR A 63 -9.00 7.45 -1.01
C THR A 63 -9.28 8.94 -1.02
N ALA A 64 -9.01 9.63 -2.13
CA ALA A 64 -9.43 11.02 -2.29
C ALA A 64 -10.92 11.09 -1.89
N PRO A 65 -11.32 11.91 -0.91
CA PRO A 65 -12.72 12.05 -0.59
C PRO A 65 -13.40 12.51 -1.87
N VAL A 66 -14.38 11.74 -2.36
CA VAL A 66 -15.29 12.23 -3.37
C VAL A 66 -15.95 13.44 -2.74
N ALA A 67 -15.52 14.64 -3.14
CA ALA A 67 -16.18 15.86 -2.74
C ALA A 67 -17.64 15.68 -3.11
N VAL A 68 -18.49 15.48 -2.11
CA VAL A 68 -19.93 15.58 -2.28
C VAL A 68 -20.14 17.04 -2.65
N ALA A 69 -20.11 17.32 -3.95
CA ALA A 69 -20.63 18.55 -4.51
C ALA A 69 -22.12 18.53 -4.15
N ALA A 70 -22.43 19.09 -2.98
CA ALA A 70 -23.77 19.46 -2.59
C ALA A 70 -24.22 20.55 -3.58
N ALA A 71 -24.64 20.10 -4.76
CA ALA A 71 -25.48 20.86 -5.64
C ALA A 71 -26.90 20.75 -5.07
N ARG A 72 -27.29 21.75 -4.26
CA ARG A 72 -28.60 22.43 -4.29
C ARG A 72 -28.69 23.42 -3.14
#